data_AF-A0A1I4EIM5-F1
#
_entry.id   AF-A0A1I4EIM5-F1
#
_cell.length_a   1.000
_cell.length_b   1.000
_cell.length_c   1.000
_cell.angle_alpha   90.00
_cell.angle_beta   90.00
_cell.angle_gamma   90.00
#
_symmetry.space_group_name_H-M   'P 1'
#
loop_
_entity.id
_entity.type
_entity.pdbx_description
1 polymer ?
#
loop_
_entity_poly.entity_id
_entity_poly.type
_entity_poly.pdbx_seq_one_letter_code
_entity_poly.pdbx_strand_id
1 'polypeptide(L)'
;MMRTTTRVAGMVFVVLTLTTLTLGVAVAHNGTVLVGDSVETENRTVTHNGTAYTVSAVGRVNSGDPLTVRATSPSNVNYVHLYDSNGSIIFDRHTEVNESVTLETTGIAPGEYLVTTHDPNGTFHAVQPVVVTGYDTSLITSSMETNEDQRQFTVNVTETAQTPPIERVEVVVRSDANETTRVPTSVSTEGTYTGTADLEPGEYQAYAEVTAGGEVVGLSNATTVTVAAQNETTQANESTQSTQSTQASETTQTTTAPNASAGAAVRDTVESRLSELVGSRVANLMSGPLFVVVLLVGVLLLSTVVYQTAYSLRRR
;
A
#
# COMPACT_ATOMS: atom_id res chain seq x y z
N MET A 1 38.80 62.70 50.88
CA MET A 1 39.43 61.82 51.90
C MET A 1 38.59 60.56 52.03
N MET A 2 39.20 59.39 51.79
CA MET A 2 38.94 58.06 52.38
C MET A 2 37.46 57.65 52.58
N ARG A 3 36.98 56.49 52.09
CA ARG A 3 37.57 55.17 52.35
C ARG A 3 36.82 54.04 51.61
N THR A 4 37.61 53.10 51.11
CA THR A 4 37.43 51.62 51.08
C THR A 4 36.25 50.98 50.33
N THR A 5 36.49 50.26 49.22
CA THR A 5 36.90 48.83 49.08
C THR A 5 35.81 47.83 49.48
N THR A 6 35.41 46.91 48.58
CA THR A 6 35.44 45.44 48.76
C THR A 6 35.03 44.73 47.46
N ARG A 7 35.86 43.77 47.03
CA ARG A 7 35.65 42.82 45.92
C ARG A 7 34.84 41.61 46.40
N VAL A 8 33.92 41.09 45.59
CA VAL A 8 33.42 39.69 45.58
C VAL A 8 32.94 39.44 44.13
N ALA A 9 33.63 38.75 43.21
CA ALA A 9 34.02 37.34 43.13
C ALA A 9 32.83 36.37 43.28
N GLY A 10 32.32 35.77 42.19
CA GLY A 10 31.43 34.61 42.32
C GLY A 10 30.50 34.30 41.15
N MET A 11 31.09 33.78 40.09
CA MET A 11 30.51 32.93 39.04
C MET A 11 29.37 31.99 39.49
N VAL A 12 28.17 32.07 38.89
CA VAL A 12 27.31 30.89 38.63
C VAL A 12 26.60 31.07 37.29
N PHE A 13 26.97 30.18 36.38
CA PHE A 13 26.49 29.97 35.03
C PHE A 13 25.19 29.15 35.12
N VAL A 14 24.00 29.77 35.04
CA VAL A 14 22.74 29.04 34.87
C VAL A 14 22.36 29.13 33.40
N VAL A 15 22.83 28.13 32.67
CA VAL A 15 22.37 27.77 31.34
C VAL A 15 20.89 27.43 31.45
N LEU A 16 20.03 28.41 31.12
CA LEU A 16 18.61 28.18 30.88
C LEU A 16 18.47 27.50 29.51
N THR A 17 18.83 26.21 29.46
CA THR A 17 18.45 25.32 28.37
C THR A 17 16.95 25.08 28.50
N LEU A 18 16.18 25.97 27.89
CA LEU A 18 14.77 25.76 27.61
C LEU A 18 14.68 24.74 26.47
N THR A 19 15.04 23.49 26.73
CA THR A 19 14.68 22.36 25.87
C THR A 19 13.19 22.15 26.06
N THR A 20 12.40 22.84 25.24
CA THR A 20 11.02 22.48 24.96
C THR A 20 11.01 21.07 24.39
N LEU A 21 10.82 20.10 25.28
CA LEU A 21 10.45 18.75 24.91
C LEU A 21 9.04 18.86 24.31
N THR A 22 8.95 18.98 22.98
CA THR A 22 7.68 18.86 22.27
C THR A 22 7.22 17.42 22.43
N LEU A 23 6.40 17.18 23.46
CA LEU A 23 5.54 16.02 23.55
C LEU A 23 4.65 16.08 22.30
N GLY A 24 5.03 15.30 21.29
CA GLY A 24 4.17 15.04 20.14
C GLY A 24 2.92 14.36 20.66
N VAL A 25 1.86 15.15 20.87
CA VAL A 25 0.53 14.60 21.03
C VAL A 25 0.20 14.00 19.66
N ALA A 26 0.31 12.68 19.54
CA ALA A 26 -0.27 11.96 18.44
C ALA A 26 -1.79 12.10 18.58
N VAL A 27 -2.33 13.16 17.97
CA VAL A 27 -3.78 13.29 17.82
C VAL A 27 -4.18 12.19 16.86
N ALA A 28 -4.94 11.21 17.34
CA ALA A 28 -5.55 10.23 16.46
C ALA A 28 -6.55 10.97 15.56
N HIS A 29 -6.14 11.25 14.32
CA HIS A 29 -7.03 11.79 13.30
C HIS A 29 -8.01 10.68 12.90
N ASN A 30 -9.23 10.75 13.42
CA ASN A 30 -10.24 9.70 13.23
C ASN A 30 -10.97 9.78 11.87
N GLY A 31 -10.43 10.53 10.90
CA GLY A 31 -11.00 10.68 9.56
C GLY A 31 -10.22 9.86 8.54
N THR A 32 -10.93 9.31 7.55
CA THR A 32 -10.33 8.74 6.34
C THR A 32 -10.96 9.39 5.13
N VAL A 33 -10.19 9.56 4.07
CA VAL A 33 -10.69 10.01 2.78
C VAL A 33 -10.42 8.91 1.77
N LEU A 34 -11.47 8.52 1.06
CA LEU A 34 -11.44 7.48 0.04
C LEU A 34 -11.45 8.16 -1.31
N VAL A 35 -10.53 7.75 -2.18
CA VAL A 35 -10.47 8.18 -3.57
C VAL A 35 -10.87 6.99 -4.45
N GLY A 36 -11.72 7.24 -5.45
CA GLY A 36 -12.42 6.19 -6.19
C GLY A 36 -11.52 5.08 -6.73
N ASP A 37 -10.51 5.45 -7.53
CA ASP A 37 -9.43 4.53 -7.95
C ASP A 37 -8.20 4.83 -7.09
N SER A 38 -7.75 3.83 -6.32
CA SER A 38 -6.61 3.95 -5.42
C SER A 38 -5.74 2.71 -5.53
N VAL A 39 -4.44 2.91 -5.58
CA VAL A 39 -3.42 1.86 -5.58
C VAL A 39 -2.81 1.79 -4.19
N GLU A 40 -2.72 0.59 -3.62
CA GLU A 40 -2.00 0.40 -2.37
C GLU A 40 -0.51 0.59 -2.61
N THR A 41 0.13 1.40 -1.75
CA THR A 41 1.55 1.74 -1.88
C THR A 41 2.27 1.48 -0.57
N GLU A 42 3.57 1.77 -0.53
CA GLU A 42 4.31 1.82 0.72
C GLU A 42 3.71 2.83 1.71
N ASN A 43 3.86 2.54 3.01
CA ASN A 43 3.47 3.45 4.07
C ASN A 43 4.42 4.65 4.08
N ARG A 44 3.87 5.85 3.86
CA ARG A 44 4.64 7.10 3.92
C ARG A 44 3.98 8.10 4.85
N THR A 45 4.81 8.97 5.44
CA THR A 45 4.35 10.09 6.24
C THR A 45 4.28 11.33 5.36
N VAL A 46 3.07 11.87 5.18
CA VAL A 46 2.83 13.14 4.49
C VAL A 46 2.58 14.21 5.54
N THR A 47 3.31 15.32 5.47
CA THR A 47 3.10 16.46 6.37
C THR A 47 2.28 17.53 5.66
N HIS A 48 1.15 17.92 6.25
CA HIS A 48 0.31 19.01 5.75
C HIS A 48 -0.06 19.93 6.92
N ASN A 49 0.15 21.24 6.77
CA ASN A 49 -0.06 22.24 7.82
C ASN A 49 0.55 21.86 9.18
N GLY A 50 1.80 21.39 9.16
CA GLY A 50 2.55 21.00 10.36
C GLY A 50 2.08 19.71 11.03
N THR A 51 1.10 19.02 10.45
CA THR A 51 0.54 17.77 10.97
C THR A 51 0.99 16.61 10.08
N ALA A 52 1.42 15.51 10.71
CA ALA A 52 1.88 14.31 10.02
C ALA A 52 0.73 13.31 9.84
N TYR A 53 0.58 12.79 8.63
CA TYR A 53 -0.43 11.81 8.25
C TYR A 53 0.27 10.57 7.67
N THR A 54 -0.04 9.40 8.19
CA THR A 54 0.40 8.13 7.58
C THR A 54 -0.57 7.75 6.48
N VAL A 55 -0.04 7.52 5.29
CA VAL A 55 -0.82 7.10 4.10
C VAL A 55 -0.20 5.83 3.53
N SER A 56 -1.07 4.90 3.13
CA SER A 56 -0.70 3.57 2.64
C SER A 56 -1.27 3.29 1.24
N ALA A 57 -1.83 4.30 0.62
CA ALA A 57 -2.42 4.22 -0.71
C ALA A 57 -2.24 5.57 -1.42
N VAL A 58 -2.35 5.55 -2.74
CA VAL A 58 -2.33 6.73 -3.60
C VAL A 58 -3.54 6.65 -4.52
N GLY A 59 -4.35 7.70 -4.52
CA GLY A 59 -5.44 7.84 -5.47
C GLY A 59 -4.88 8.03 -6.87
N ARG A 60 -5.57 7.54 -7.89
CA ARG A 60 -5.17 7.66 -9.29
C ARG A 60 -6.35 8.13 -10.11
N VAL A 61 -6.10 9.02 -11.06
CA VAL A 61 -7.11 9.46 -12.03
C VAL A 61 -6.40 9.87 -13.31
N ASN A 62 -6.96 9.56 -14.48
CA ASN A 62 -6.38 10.05 -15.73
C ASN A 62 -6.64 11.54 -15.88
N SER A 63 -5.71 12.27 -16.50
CA SER A 63 -5.93 13.67 -16.86
C SER A 63 -7.20 13.81 -17.72
N GLY A 64 -8.11 14.67 -17.29
CA GLY A 64 -9.41 14.88 -17.92
C GLY A 64 -10.55 14.05 -17.33
N ASP A 65 -10.26 12.93 -16.66
CA ASP A 65 -11.28 12.10 -16.02
C ASP A 65 -11.72 12.69 -14.66
N PRO A 66 -12.99 12.52 -14.26
CA PRO A 66 -13.47 13.01 -12.97
C PRO A 66 -12.87 12.23 -11.79
N LEU A 67 -12.30 12.96 -10.83
CA LEU A 67 -11.80 12.40 -9.57
C LEU A 67 -12.94 12.35 -8.55
N THR A 68 -13.34 11.14 -8.13
CA THR A 68 -14.35 10.96 -7.08
C THR A 68 -13.70 10.81 -5.71
N VAL A 69 -14.12 11.64 -4.76
CA VAL A 69 -13.62 11.67 -3.38
C VAL A 69 -14.78 11.45 -2.43
N ARG A 70 -14.59 10.62 -1.40
CA ARG A 70 -15.56 10.41 -0.34
C ARG A 70 -14.88 10.53 1.02
N ALA A 71 -15.36 11.46 1.83
CA ALA A 71 -14.86 11.63 3.19
C ALA A 71 -15.68 10.81 4.19
N THR A 72 -15.00 10.07 5.06
CA THR A 72 -15.60 9.35 6.17
C THR A 72 -14.97 9.85 7.47
N SER A 73 -15.74 10.50 8.32
CA SER A 73 -15.28 11.04 9.61
C SER A 73 -16.37 10.87 10.66
N PRO A 74 -16.02 10.64 11.94
CA PRO A 74 -16.99 10.54 13.03
C PRO A 74 -17.78 11.84 13.27
N SER A 75 -17.30 13.00 12.80
CA SER A 75 -18.09 14.25 12.79
C SER A 75 -17.49 15.32 11.86
N ASN A 76 -18.35 16.15 11.27
CA ASN A 76 -18.09 17.51 10.79
C ASN A 76 -17.07 17.72 9.66
N VAL A 77 -16.85 16.76 8.76
CA VAL A 77 -16.20 17.09 7.49
C VAL A 77 -17.16 17.94 6.67
N ASN A 78 -16.71 19.13 6.29
CA ASN A 78 -17.51 20.08 5.51
C ASN A 78 -16.85 20.46 4.19
N TYR A 79 -15.54 20.23 4.05
CA TYR A 79 -14.81 20.69 2.88
C TYR A 79 -13.82 19.64 2.40
N VAL A 80 -13.74 19.50 1.08
CA VAL A 80 -12.74 18.73 0.34
C VAL A 80 -11.92 19.72 -0.47
N HIS A 81 -10.61 19.72 -0.26
CA HIS A 81 -9.67 20.50 -1.03
C HIS A 81 -8.75 19.59 -1.85
N LEU A 82 -8.43 20.03 -3.07
CA LEU A 82 -7.34 19.48 -3.88
C LEU A 82 -6.22 20.51 -3.94
N TYR A 83 -5.03 20.10 -3.51
CA TYR A 83 -3.82 20.93 -3.57
C TYR A 83 -2.87 20.42 -4.65
N ASP A 84 -2.18 21.34 -5.32
CA ASP A 84 -1.01 21.02 -6.15
C ASP A 84 0.25 20.78 -5.30
N SER A 85 1.36 20.43 -5.96
CA SER A 85 2.66 20.19 -5.32
C SER A 85 3.26 21.44 -4.66
N ASN A 86 2.81 22.65 -5.01
CA ASN A 86 3.20 23.91 -4.38
C ASN A 86 2.33 24.29 -3.17
N GLY A 87 1.29 23.49 -2.87
CA GLY A 87 0.33 23.79 -1.81
C GLY A 87 -0.72 24.82 -2.20
N SER A 88 -0.90 25.11 -3.49
CA SER A 88 -2.00 25.95 -3.98
C SER A 88 -3.28 25.14 -4.06
N ILE A 89 -4.40 25.75 -3.66
CA ILE A 89 -5.72 25.12 -3.77
C ILE A 89 -6.17 25.19 -5.23
N ILE A 90 -6.39 24.02 -5.83
CA ILE A 90 -6.94 23.85 -7.18
C ILE A 90 -8.47 23.74 -7.12
N PHE A 91 -8.98 23.01 -6.12
CA PHE A 91 -10.42 22.90 -5.87
C PHE A 91 -10.77 23.11 -4.40
N ASP A 92 -11.92 23.75 -4.22
CA ASP A 92 -12.63 23.85 -2.96
C ASP A 92 -14.08 23.40 -3.20
N ARG A 93 -14.51 22.38 -2.45
CA ARG A 93 -15.87 21.84 -2.50
C ARG A 93 -16.40 21.60 -1.10
N HIS A 94 -17.62 22.07 -0.88
CA HIS A 94 -18.39 21.66 0.27
C HIS A 94 -18.84 20.20 0.12
N THR A 95 -18.84 19.44 1.21
CA THR A 95 -19.32 18.06 1.28
C THR A 95 -19.97 17.81 2.62
N GLU A 96 -20.96 16.94 2.68
CA GLU A 96 -21.40 16.33 3.92
C GLU A 96 -20.60 15.06 4.24
N VAL A 97 -20.71 14.59 5.49
CA VAL A 97 -20.08 13.34 5.92
C VAL A 97 -20.66 12.17 5.13
N ASN A 98 -19.79 11.31 4.60
CA ASN A 98 -20.13 10.15 3.74
C ASN A 98 -20.70 10.51 2.35
N GLU A 99 -20.82 11.78 2.01
CA GLU A 99 -21.15 12.23 0.65
C GLU A 99 -19.93 12.06 -0.27
N SER A 100 -20.20 11.76 -1.54
CA SER A 100 -19.15 11.69 -2.57
C SER A 100 -19.17 12.97 -3.38
N VAL A 101 -17.98 13.56 -3.55
CA VAL A 101 -17.76 14.77 -4.36
C VAL A 101 -16.96 14.39 -5.58
N THR A 102 -17.32 14.98 -6.72
CA THR A 102 -16.56 14.85 -7.96
C THR A 102 -15.76 16.14 -8.22
N LEU A 103 -14.47 15.97 -8.52
CA LEU A 103 -13.56 17.03 -8.89
C LEU A 103 -13.17 16.84 -10.36
N GLU A 104 -13.46 17.82 -11.20
CA GLU A 104 -13.15 17.76 -12.64
C GLU A 104 -11.66 17.98 -12.87
N THR A 105 -10.96 17.04 -13.49
CA THR A 105 -9.52 17.17 -13.75
C THR A 105 -9.18 17.75 -15.12
N THR A 106 -10.19 18.21 -15.87
CA THR A 106 -9.99 18.87 -17.16
C THR A 106 -9.13 20.13 -16.99
N GLY A 107 -8.01 20.20 -17.72
CA GLY A 107 -7.07 21.32 -17.66
C GLY A 107 -6.08 21.27 -16.49
N ILE A 108 -6.13 20.22 -15.67
CA ILE A 108 -5.11 19.94 -14.67
C ILE A 108 -3.95 19.19 -15.34
N ALA A 109 -2.71 19.66 -15.13
CA ALA A 109 -1.52 18.99 -15.63
C ALA A 109 -1.30 17.65 -14.90
N PRO A 110 -0.84 16.59 -15.58
CA PRO A 110 -0.39 15.38 -14.90
C PRO A 110 0.67 15.67 -13.84
N GLY A 111 0.61 14.96 -12.72
CA GLY A 111 1.50 15.19 -11.58
C GLY A 111 0.94 14.70 -10.24
N GLU A 112 1.62 15.09 -9.17
CA GLU A 112 1.25 14.76 -7.79
C GLU A 112 0.37 15.85 -7.15
N TYR A 113 -0.72 15.41 -6.52
CA TYR A 113 -1.70 16.25 -5.86
C TYR A 113 -2.04 15.70 -4.48
N LEU A 114 -2.67 16.55 -3.67
CA LEU A 114 -3.08 16.18 -2.32
C LEU A 114 -4.55 16.48 -2.10
N VAL A 115 -5.35 15.45 -1.87
CA VAL A 115 -6.73 15.58 -1.39
C VAL A 115 -6.70 15.71 0.11
N THR A 116 -7.43 16.68 0.65
CA THR A 116 -7.59 16.85 2.08
C THR A 116 -9.05 17.10 2.45
N THR A 117 -9.38 16.80 3.70
CA THR A 117 -10.71 17.10 4.26
C THR A 117 -10.56 17.89 5.55
N HIS A 118 -11.39 18.90 5.76
CA HIS A 118 -11.38 19.69 6.99
C HIS A 118 -12.78 20.15 7.43
N ASP A 119 -12.87 20.58 8.69
CA ASP A 119 -14.07 21.19 9.28
C ASP A 119 -14.15 22.70 8.99
N PRO A 120 -15.27 23.37 9.31
CA PRO A 120 -15.42 24.82 9.09
C PRO A 120 -14.47 25.67 9.94
N ASN A 121 -13.79 25.08 10.93
CA ASN A 121 -12.79 25.76 11.75
C ASN A 121 -11.38 25.66 11.13
N GLY A 122 -11.22 24.96 10.00
CA GLY A 122 -9.94 24.76 9.33
C GLY A 122 -9.13 23.56 9.85
N THR A 123 -9.74 22.68 10.66
CA THR A 123 -9.04 21.50 11.21
C THR A 123 -9.03 20.36 10.20
N PHE A 124 -7.84 19.93 9.79
CA PHE A 124 -7.67 18.82 8.86
C PHE A 124 -7.89 17.45 9.51
N HIS A 125 -8.72 16.63 8.87
CA HIS A 125 -9.11 15.31 9.36
C HIS A 125 -8.45 14.16 8.60
N ALA A 126 -8.18 14.33 7.31
CA ALA A 126 -7.60 13.31 6.47
C ALA A 126 -6.83 13.96 5.32
N VAL A 127 -5.81 13.24 4.85
CA VAL A 127 -4.93 13.63 3.76
C VAL A 127 -4.68 12.38 2.92
N GLN A 128 -4.78 12.52 1.60
CA GLN A 128 -4.62 11.41 0.66
C GLN A 128 -3.93 11.92 -0.61
N PRO A 129 -2.71 11.44 -0.91
CA PRO A 129 -2.05 11.72 -2.17
C PRO A 129 -2.87 11.19 -3.34
N VAL A 130 -2.83 11.92 -4.43
CA VAL A 130 -3.46 11.57 -5.71
C VAL A 130 -2.48 11.84 -6.84
N VAL A 131 -2.39 10.93 -7.79
CA VAL A 131 -1.67 11.13 -9.05
C VAL A 131 -2.69 11.38 -10.15
N VAL A 132 -2.58 12.53 -10.81
CA VAL A 132 -3.24 12.78 -12.09
C VAL A 132 -2.30 12.23 -13.16
N THR A 133 -2.68 11.13 -13.82
CA THR A 133 -1.79 10.44 -14.74
C THR A 133 -1.79 11.09 -16.12
N GLY A 134 -0.61 11.15 -16.71
CA GLY A 134 -0.40 11.46 -18.13
C GLY A 134 0.12 10.27 -18.91
N TYR A 135 0.35 9.15 -18.22
CA TYR A 135 0.68 7.86 -18.81
C TYR A 135 -0.22 6.77 -18.25
N ASP A 136 -0.72 5.92 -19.14
CA ASP A 136 -1.29 4.62 -18.77
C ASP A 136 -0.14 3.63 -18.56
N THR A 137 -0.07 3.05 -17.36
CA THR A 137 1.04 2.22 -16.90
C THR A 137 0.52 0.85 -16.50
N SER A 138 1.08 -0.20 -17.11
CA SER A 138 0.80 -1.59 -16.72
C SER A 138 2.08 -2.33 -16.34
N LEU A 139 1.98 -3.15 -15.29
CA LEU A 139 3.06 -4.00 -14.81
C LEU A 139 2.75 -5.46 -15.14
N ILE A 140 3.70 -6.11 -15.80
CA ILE A 140 3.68 -7.55 -16.10
C ILE A 140 4.88 -8.18 -15.40
N THR A 141 4.65 -9.34 -14.77
CA THR A 141 5.71 -10.13 -14.13
C THR A 141 5.82 -11.47 -14.85
N SER A 142 7.05 -11.92 -15.12
CA SER A 142 7.27 -13.28 -15.64
C SER A 142 6.92 -14.31 -14.56
N SER A 143 6.46 -15.50 -14.92
CA SER A 143 6.50 -16.63 -13.98
C SER A 143 7.95 -17.00 -13.72
N MET A 144 8.35 -17.16 -12.46
CA MET A 144 9.71 -17.57 -12.11
C MET A 144 9.86 -19.05 -12.48
N GLU A 145 10.68 -19.34 -13.48
CA GLU A 145 11.06 -20.72 -13.78
C GLU A 145 11.94 -21.27 -12.65
N THR A 146 11.95 -22.58 -12.44
CA THR A 146 12.61 -23.23 -11.29
C THR A 146 14.13 -22.97 -11.20
N ASN A 147 14.74 -22.36 -12.22
CA ASN A 147 16.17 -22.05 -12.30
C ASN A 147 16.47 -20.56 -12.54
N GLU A 148 15.51 -19.66 -12.34
CA GLU A 148 15.77 -18.22 -12.39
C GLU A 148 16.10 -17.70 -10.99
N ASP A 149 17.26 -17.04 -10.86
CA ASP A 149 17.68 -16.39 -9.61
C ASP A 149 17.10 -14.97 -9.48
N GLN A 150 16.50 -14.45 -10.54
CA GLN A 150 15.96 -13.09 -10.56
C GLN A 150 14.57 -13.06 -11.18
N ARG A 151 13.65 -12.33 -10.53
CA ARG A 151 12.35 -12.02 -11.11
C ARG A 151 12.50 -10.90 -12.13
N GLN A 152 11.97 -11.10 -13.33
CA GLN A 152 11.85 -10.03 -14.33
C GLN A 152 10.50 -9.31 -14.21
N PHE A 153 10.57 -7.99 -14.29
CA PHE A 153 9.43 -7.08 -14.36
C PHE A 153 9.46 -6.35 -15.70
N THR A 154 8.29 -6.25 -16.33
CA THR A 154 8.08 -5.55 -17.59
C THR A 154 7.00 -4.49 -17.39
N VAL A 155 7.33 -3.23 -17.66
CA VAL A 155 6.40 -2.09 -17.54
C VAL A 155 6.11 -1.55 -18.93
N ASN A 156 4.84 -1.55 -19.31
CA ASN A 156 4.37 -0.88 -20.52
C ASN A 156 3.83 0.50 -20.14
N VAL A 157 4.25 1.51 -20.89
CA VAL A 157 3.89 2.91 -20.65
C VAL A 157 3.35 3.49 -21.95
N THR A 158 2.13 4.03 -21.90
CA THR A 158 1.49 4.71 -23.04
C THR A 158 1.13 6.12 -22.65
N GLU A 159 1.61 7.13 -23.38
CA GLU A 159 1.25 8.54 -23.11
C GLU A 159 -0.24 8.78 -23.40
N THR A 160 -0.96 9.34 -22.43
CA THR A 160 -2.39 9.65 -22.51
C THR A 160 -2.68 11.15 -22.41
N ALA A 161 -1.73 11.94 -21.91
CA ALA A 161 -1.82 13.39 -21.85
C ALA A 161 -0.43 14.03 -22.05
N GLN A 162 -0.42 15.31 -22.42
CA GLN A 162 0.83 16.05 -22.60
C GLN A 162 1.63 16.08 -21.29
N THR A 163 2.81 15.48 -21.31
CA THR A 163 3.73 15.44 -20.16
C THR A 163 5.15 15.84 -20.57
N PRO A 164 6.02 16.15 -19.61
CA PRO A 164 7.46 16.13 -19.83
C PRO A 164 7.93 14.73 -20.26
N PRO A 165 9.11 14.61 -20.89
CA PRO A 165 9.71 13.31 -21.17
C PRO A 165 9.90 12.49 -19.89
N ILE A 166 9.69 11.17 -19.99
CA ILE A 166 9.93 10.22 -18.90
C ILE A 166 11.38 10.34 -18.42
N GLU A 167 11.55 10.58 -17.13
CA GLU A 167 12.85 10.65 -16.47
C GLU A 167 13.24 9.30 -15.87
N ARG A 168 12.25 8.60 -15.29
CA ARG A 168 12.49 7.36 -14.56
C ARG A 168 11.23 6.49 -14.55
N VAL A 169 11.45 5.19 -14.71
CA VAL A 169 10.43 4.16 -14.47
C VAL A 169 11.01 3.17 -13.46
N GLU A 170 10.28 2.93 -12.38
CA GLU A 170 10.67 2.04 -11.30
C GLU A 170 9.54 1.06 -11.00
N VAL A 171 9.90 -0.16 -10.59
CA VAL A 171 8.95 -1.10 -9.99
C VAL A 171 9.20 -1.11 -8.49
N VAL A 172 8.16 -0.83 -7.73
CA VAL A 172 8.19 -0.89 -6.27
C VAL A 172 7.64 -2.25 -5.86
N VAL A 173 8.46 -3.03 -5.15
CA VAL A 173 8.12 -4.37 -4.65
C VAL A 173 8.09 -4.32 -3.13
N ARG A 174 6.98 -4.73 -2.53
CA ARG A 174 6.74 -4.69 -1.08
C ARG A 174 6.47 -6.09 -0.54
N SER A 175 7.21 -6.50 0.49
CA SER A 175 6.94 -7.74 1.23
C SER A 175 5.80 -7.59 2.24
N ASP A 176 5.31 -8.70 2.79
CA ASP A 176 4.35 -8.72 3.90
C ASP A 176 4.89 -8.06 5.18
N ALA A 177 6.21 -8.10 5.38
CA ALA A 177 6.92 -7.40 6.44
C ALA A 177 7.01 -5.87 6.24
N ASN A 178 6.43 -5.32 5.16
CA ASN A 178 6.52 -3.92 4.74
C ASN A 178 7.93 -3.46 4.37
N GLU A 179 8.81 -4.39 3.95
CA GLU A 179 10.08 -4.00 3.34
C GLU A 179 9.84 -3.64 1.88
N THR A 180 10.32 -2.46 1.48
CA THR A 180 10.21 -1.99 0.08
C THR A 180 11.55 -2.13 -0.64
N THR A 181 11.52 -2.74 -1.83
CA THR A 181 12.60 -2.72 -2.80
C THR A 181 12.17 -1.92 -4.03
N ARG A 182 12.96 -0.92 -4.43
CA ARG A 182 12.78 -0.18 -5.69
C ARG A 182 13.68 -0.78 -6.76
N VAL A 183 13.08 -1.28 -7.83
CA VAL A 183 13.75 -1.94 -8.95
C VAL A 183 13.88 -0.93 -10.09
N PRO A 184 15.09 -0.45 -10.41
CA PRO A 184 15.29 0.41 -11.55
C PRO A 184 15.00 -0.36 -12.84
N THR A 185 14.41 0.31 -13.82
CA THR A 185 14.16 -0.28 -15.13
C THR A 185 15.03 0.36 -16.21
N SER A 186 15.25 -0.37 -17.29
CA SER A 186 15.89 0.12 -18.51
C SER A 186 14.91 0.01 -19.67
N VAL A 187 14.89 1.02 -20.54
CA VAL A 187 14.06 1.02 -21.75
C VAL A 187 14.69 0.14 -22.83
N SER A 188 13.87 -0.74 -23.41
CA SER A 188 14.24 -1.55 -24.57
C SER A 188 14.16 -0.74 -25.87
N THR A 189 14.67 -1.30 -26.96
CA THR A 189 14.55 -0.70 -28.29
C THR A 189 13.11 -0.56 -28.77
N GLU A 190 12.18 -1.33 -28.20
CA GLU A 190 10.75 -1.33 -28.53
C GLU A 190 9.94 -0.37 -27.65
N GLY A 191 10.59 0.34 -26.71
CA GLY A 191 9.94 1.32 -25.83
C GLY A 191 9.37 0.72 -24.53
N THR A 192 9.52 -0.58 -24.31
CA THR A 192 9.12 -1.26 -23.07
C THR A 192 10.21 -1.15 -22.01
N TYR A 193 9.84 -0.96 -20.74
CA TYR A 193 10.77 -0.86 -19.63
C TYR A 193 10.92 -2.20 -18.91
N THR A 194 12.14 -2.64 -18.65
CA THR A 194 12.40 -3.92 -17.96
C THR A 194 13.35 -3.75 -16.79
N GLY A 195 13.07 -4.43 -15.68
CA GLY A 195 13.94 -4.49 -14.51
C GLY A 195 13.98 -5.91 -13.93
N THR A 196 15.04 -6.24 -13.18
CA THR A 196 15.16 -7.52 -12.48
C THR A 196 15.45 -7.31 -11.00
N ALA A 197 14.92 -8.18 -10.15
CA ALA A 197 15.21 -8.18 -8.71
C ALA A 197 15.46 -9.59 -8.21
N ASP A 198 16.42 -9.72 -7.31
CA ASP A 198 16.61 -10.92 -6.49
C ASP A 198 15.62 -10.84 -5.32
N LEU A 199 14.73 -11.82 -5.23
CA LEU A 199 13.65 -11.87 -4.24
C LEU A 199 13.71 -13.21 -3.54
N GLU A 200 13.66 -13.17 -2.21
CA GLU A 200 13.55 -14.38 -1.40
C GLU A 200 12.19 -15.09 -1.65
N PRO A 201 12.08 -16.38 -1.30
CA PRO A 201 10.79 -17.08 -1.32
C PRO A 201 9.75 -16.37 -0.45
N GLY A 202 8.60 -16.05 -1.03
CA GLY A 202 7.57 -15.27 -0.34
C GLY A 202 6.48 -14.73 -1.26
N GLU A 203 5.56 -13.96 -0.67
CA GLU A 203 4.53 -13.20 -1.39
C GLU A 203 4.81 -11.70 -1.28
N TYR A 204 4.69 -11.01 -2.41
CA TYR A 204 4.98 -9.59 -2.55
C TYR A 204 3.83 -8.88 -3.26
N GLN A 205 3.69 -7.58 -3.00
CA GLN A 205 2.88 -6.66 -3.79
C GLN A 205 3.81 -5.80 -4.63
N ALA A 206 3.59 -5.74 -5.95
CA ALA A 206 4.40 -4.96 -6.86
C ALA A 206 3.55 -3.98 -7.66
N TYR A 207 4.05 -2.76 -7.87
CA TYR A 207 3.44 -1.77 -8.74
C TYR A 207 4.53 -0.93 -9.43
N ALA A 208 4.21 -0.31 -10.56
CA ALA A 208 5.14 0.52 -11.32
C ALA A 208 4.82 2.01 -11.17
N GLU A 209 5.87 2.82 -11.03
CA GLU A 209 5.82 4.29 -10.98
C GLU A 209 6.54 4.87 -12.20
N VAL A 210 5.95 5.89 -12.83
CA VAL A 210 6.55 6.67 -13.92
C VAL A 210 6.74 8.11 -13.44
N THR A 211 7.97 8.60 -13.49
CA THR A 211 8.34 9.97 -13.12
C THR A 211 8.68 10.79 -14.36
N ALA A 212 8.14 12.00 -14.46
CA ALA A 212 8.50 13.00 -15.47
C ALA A 212 8.37 14.41 -14.89
N GLY A 213 9.29 15.31 -15.23
CA GLY A 213 9.32 16.66 -14.66
C GLY A 213 9.53 16.69 -13.15
N GLY A 214 10.19 15.67 -12.59
CA GLY A 214 10.38 15.51 -11.14
C GLY A 214 9.16 15.01 -10.36
N GLU A 215 8.02 14.75 -10.98
CA GLU A 215 6.79 14.29 -10.32
C GLU A 215 6.36 12.91 -10.83
N VAL A 216 5.62 12.16 -10.00
CA VAL A 216 4.97 10.91 -10.43
C VAL A 216 3.79 11.25 -11.34
N VAL A 217 3.81 10.75 -12.56
CA VAL A 217 2.82 11.03 -13.63
C VAL A 217 2.19 9.77 -14.22
N GLY A 218 2.54 8.59 -13.70
CA GLY A 218 1.95 7.32 -14.08
C GLY A 218 2.12 6.30 -12.96
N LEU A 219 1.08 5.48 -12.74
CA LEU A 219 1.03 4.52 -11.65
C LEU A 219 0.24 3.28 -12.10
N SER A 220 0.83 2.09 -12.03
CA SER A 220 0.11 0.85 -12.37
C SER A 220 -0.78 0.37 -11.23
N ASN A 221 -1.67 -0.59 -11.53
CA ASN A 221 -2.29 -1.39 -10.47
C ASN A 221 -1.22 -2.16 -9.68
N ALA A 222 -1.52 -2.47 -8.42
CA ALA A 222 -0.75 -3.41 -7.64
C ALA A 222 -1.05 -4.85 -8.10
N THR A 223 -0.01 -5.65 -8.21
CA THR A 223 -0.07 -7.06 -8.62
C THR A 223 0.66 -7.91 -7.60
N THR A 224 0.06 -9.03 -7.21
CA THR A 224 0.70 -10.02 -6.34
C THR A 224 1.78 -10.79 -7.09
N VAL A 225 2.94 -10.94 -6.47
CA VAL A 225 4.09 -11.70 -6.98
C VAL A 225 4.45 -12.76 -5.96
N THR A 226 4.45 -14.03 -6.38
CA THR A 226 4.80 -15.16 -5.50
C THR A 226 6.09 -15.81 -5.97
N VAL A 227 7.09 -15.87 -5.09
CA VAL A 227 8.38 -16.53 -5.30
C VAL A 227 8.36 -17.85 -4.54
N ALA A 228 8.55 -18.95 -5.26
CA ALA A 228 8.61 -20.28 -4.65
C ALA A 228 10.00 -20.56 -4.08
N ALA A 229 10.07 -21.31 -2.97
CA ALA A 229 11.34 -21.84 -2.50
C ALA A 229 11.89 -22.83 -3.54
N GLN A 230 13.15 -22.64 -3.94
CA GLN A 230 13.84 -23.67 -4.71
C GLN A 230 13.95 -24.92 -3.82
N ASN A 231 13.38 -26.03 -4.27
CA ASN A 231 13.67 -27.31 -3.65
C ASN A 231 15.15 -27.59 -3.94
N GLU A 232 16.02 -27.47 -2.94
CA GLU A 232 17.36 -28.03 -3.01
C GLU A 232 17.21 -29.52 -3.33
N THR A 233 17.37 -29.90 -4.60
CA THR A 233 17.58 -31.30 -4.93
C THR A 233 18.91 -31.66 -4.29
N THR A 234 18.84 -32.34 -3.15
CA THR A 234 19.99 -33.01 -2.57
C THR A 234 20.52 -33.94 -3.65
N GLN A 235 21.61 -33.56 -4.34
CA GLN A 235 22.35 -34.50 -5.17
C GLN A 235 22.86 -35.57 -4.22
N ALA A 236 22.14 -36.69 -4.15
CA ALA A 236 22.70 -37.91 -3.62
C ALA A 236 23.93 -38.21 -4.47
N ASN A 237 25.11 -38.02 -3.87
CA ASN A 237 26.38 -38.38 -4.46
C ASN A 237 26.46 -39.91 -4.45
N GLU A 238 25.68 -40.56 -5.32
CA GLU A 238 25.74 -42.00 -5.57
C GLU A 238 27.03 -42.28 -6.34
N SER A 239 28.10 -42.51 -5.57
CA SER A 239 29.20 -43.32 -6.06
C SER A 239 28.67 -44.75 -6.19
N THR A 240 28.31 -45.17 -7.40
CA THR A 240 28.01 -46.58 -7.68
C THR A 240 28.86 -47.08 -8.84
N GLN A 241 29.90 -47.78 -8.40
CA GLN A 241 30.73 -48.74 -9.10
C GLN A 241 29.91 -49.64 -10.03
N SER A 242 30.42 -49.79 -11.25
CA SER A 242 29.94 -50.68 -12.31
C SER A 242 29.73 -52.11 -11.83
N THR A 243 28.54 -52.66 -12.02
CA THR A 243 28.39 -54.11 -12.24
C THR A 243 27.45 -54.33 -13.42
N GLN A 244 28.03 -54.93 -14.44
CA GLN A 244 27.44 -55.35 -15.70
C GLN A 244 26.50 -56.53 -15.47
N SER A 245 25.26 -56.47 -15.98
CA SER A 245 24.36 -57.62 -16.11
C SER A 245 23.42 -57.42 -17.30
N THR A 246 23.32 -58.48 -18.10
CA THR A 246 22.68 -58.59 -19.41
C THR A 246 21.25 -59.14 -19.30
N GLN A 247 20.43 -58.96 -20.35
CA GLN A 247 19.11 -59.59 -20.66
C GLN A 247 17.89 -59.02 -19.89
N ALA A 248 16.69 -58.89 -20.47
CA ALA A 248 16.10 -59.23 -21.77
C ALA A 248 14.86 -58.35 -22.03
N SER A 249 14.47 -58.26 -23.31
CA SER A 249 13.26 -57.60 -23.82
C SER A 249 11.96 -58.08 -23.20
N GLU A 250 11.01 -57.18 -22.97
CA GLU A 250 9.58 -57.45 -23.15
C GLU A 250 8.82 -56.15 -23.53
N THR A 251 8.18 -56.22 -24.69
CA THR A 251 7.38 -55.17 -25.31
C THR A 251 5.93 -55.30 -24.84
N THR A 252 5.35 -54.27 -24.22
CA THR A 252 3.90 -54.21 -23.99
C THR A 252 3.32 -53.00 -24.72
N GLN A 253 2.56 -53.30 -25.76
CA GLN A 253 1.71 -52.37 -26.51
C GLN A 253 0.42 -52.12 -25.71
N THR A 254 0.02 -50.86 -25.55
CA THR A 254 -1.32 -50.51 -25.05
C THR A 254 -2.12 -49.86 -26.18
N THR A 255 -3.22 -50.52 -26.48
CA THR A 255 -4.16 -50.32 -27.58
C THR A 255 -5.02 -49.08 -27.41
N THR A 256 -5.12 -48.28 -28.46
CA THR A 256 -6.06 -47.16 -28.62
C THR A 256 -7.44 -47.69 -29.03
N ALA A 257 -8.51 -47.26 -28.37
CA ALA A 257 -9.89 -47.50 -28.82
C ALA A 257 -10.53 -46.16 -29.25
N PRO A 258 -11.12 -46.09 -30.46
CA PRO A 258 -11.90 -44.93 -30.88
C PRO A 258 -13.35 -45.11 -30.44
N ASN A 259 -13.99 -44.04 -29.96
CA ASN A 259 -15.45 -44.01 -29.89
C ASN A 259 -15.95 -42.69 -30.47
N ALA A 260 -16.63 -42.81 -31.61
CA ALA A 260 -17.43 -41.75 -32.21
C ALA A 260 -18.90 -42.16 -32.06
N SER A 261 -19.73 -41.27 -31.53
CA SER A 261 -21.16 -41.27 -31.86
C SER A 261 -21.75 -39.88 -31.68
N ALA A 262 -22.64 -39.55 -32.60
CA ALA A 262 -23.10 -38.23 -32.96
C ALA A 262 -24.31 -37.74 -32.14
N GLY A 263 -24.38 -36.41 -32.00
CA GLY A 263 -25.56 -35.58 -32.26
C GLY A 263 -26.82 -35.75 -31.40
N ALA A 264 -27.16 -34.70 -30.64
CA ALA A 264 -28.51 -34.09 -30.67
C ALA A 264 -28.56 -32.74 -29.92
N ALA A 265 -29.08 -31.77 -30.66
CA ALA A 265 -29.70 -30.50 -30.34
C ALA A 265 -30.45 -30.32 -28.99
N VAL A 266 -30.31 -29.09 -28.44
CA VAL A 266 -31.39 -28.16 -28.01
C VAL A 266 -31.91 -28.16 -26.55
N ARG A 267 -31.97 -26.92 -26.00
CA ARG A 267 -32.71 -26.35 -24.84
C ARG A 267 -32.13 -26.63 -23.44
N ASP A 268 -31.56 -25.60 -22.79
CA ASP A 268 -32.25 -24.55 -22.01
C ASP A 268 -32.83 -25.14 -20.72
N THR A 269 -32.17 -24.90 -19.58
CA THR A 269 -32.76 -24.75 -18.24
C THR A 269 -31.65 -24.32 -17.27
N VAL A 270 -31.71 -23.03 -16.93
CA VAL A 270 -31.19 -22.45 -15.70
C VAL A 270 -31.75 -23.23 -14.51
N GLU A 271 -30.87 -23.78 -13.67
CA GLU A 271 -31.05 -24.12 -12.24
C GLU A 271 -30.20 -25.34 -11.88
N SER A 272 -28.98 -25.11 -11.37
CA SER A 272 -28.30 -25.94 -10.36
C SER A 272 -26.86 -25.49 -10.19
N ARG A 273 -26.64 -24.36 -9.50
CA ARG A 273 -25.35 -23.99 -8.86
C ARG A 273 -25.55 -23.12 -7.62
N LEU A 274 -26.52 -23.48 -6.77
CA LEU A 274 -26.83 -22.72 -5.54
C LEU A 274 -26.73 -23.55 -4.25
N SER A 275 -26.00 -24.67 -4.26
CA SER A 275 -25.83 -25.50 -3.05
C SER A 275 -24.39 -25.85 -2.68
N GLU A 276 -23.39 -25.20 -3.28
CA GLU A 276 -21.96 -25.35 -2.89
C GLU A 276 -21.35 -24.07 -2.29
N LEU A 277 -22.18 -23.17 -1.75
CA LEU A 277 -21.72 -21.94 -1.09
C LEU A 277 -22.18 -21.81 0.36
N VAL A 278 -22.36 -22.93 1.07
CA VAL A 278 -22.61 -22.96 2.51
C VAL A 278 -21.85 -24.14 3.12
N GLY A 279 -20.55 -23.98 3.36
CA GLY A 279 -19.77 -25.09 3.92
C GLY A 279 -18.36 -24.79 4.45
N SER A 280 -17.84 -23.56 4.36
CA SER A 280 -16.44 -23.33 4.72
C SER A 280 -16.10 -21.88 5.06
N ARG A 281 -16.80 -21.26 6.02
CA ARG A 281 -16.30 -20.06 6.72
C ARG A 281 -16.77 -20.01 8.18
N VAL A 282 -16.17 -20.82 9.05
CA VAL A 282 -16.29 -20.63 10.53
C VAL A 282 -14.94 -20.81 11.28
N ALA A 283 -13.81 -21.06 10.62
CA ALA A 283 -12.58 -21.42 11.34
C ALA A 283 -11.44 -20.38 11.41
N ASN A 284 -11.55 -19.18 10.82
CA ASN A 284 -10.46 -18.17 10.84
C ASN A 284 -10.91 -16.81 11.39
N LEU A 285 -11.34 -16.79 12.65
CA LEU A 285 -11.67 -15.55 13.37
C LEU A 285 -11.00 -15.48 14.77
N MET A 286 -9.74 -15.93 14.90
CA MET A 286 -9.02 -15.95 16.19
C MET A 286 -7.54 -15.52 16.11
N SER A 287 -7.15 -14.64 15.17
CA SER A 287 -5.78 -14.07 15.18
C SER A 287 -5.67 -12.69 14.52
N GLY A 288 -6.68 -11.83 14.70
CA GLY A 288 -6.64 -10.44 14.23
C GLY A 288 -6.33 -9.44 15.35
N PRO A 289 -5.74 -8.26 15.04
CA PRO A 289 -5.34 -7.22 16.00
C PRO A 289 -6.51 -6.61 16.81
N LEU A 290 -7.76 -6.98 16.47
CA LEU A 290 -8.97 -6.62 17.19
C LEU A 290 -9.00 -7.17 18.64
N PHE A 291 -8.28 -8.25 18.94
CA PHE A 291 -8.23 -8.82 20.29
C PHE A 291 -7.42 -7.95 21.27
N VAL A 292 -6.41 -7.23 20.80
CA VAL A 292 -5.59 -6.34 21.64
C VAL A 292 -6.40 -5.14 22.12
N VAL A 293 -7.28 -4.61 21.26
CA VAL A 293 -8.14 -3.46 21.59
C VAL A 293 -9.21 -3.85 22.61
N VAL A 294 -9.86 -5.02 22.45
CA VAL A 294 -10.87 -5.49 23.42
C VAL A 294 -10.25 -5.79 24.79
N LEU A 295 -9.03 -6.33 24.82
CA LEU A 295 -8.34 -6.64 26.08
C LEU A 295 -7.87 -5.35 26.81
N LEU A 296 -7.43 -4.33 26.07
CA LEU A 296 -7.08 -3.02 26.64
C LEU A 296 -8.31 -2.28 27.21
N VAL A 297 -9.45 -2.28 26.51
CA VAL A 297 -10.69 -1.66 27.02
C VAL A 297 -11.22 -2.41 28.24
N GLY A 298 -11.13 -3.75 28.26
CA GLY A 298 -11.52 -4.56 29.40
C GLY A 298 -10.71 -4.28 30.67
N VAL A 299 -9.38 -4.13 30.54
CA VAL A 299 -8.50 -3.80 31.68
C VAL A 299 -8.77 -2.38 32.21
N LEU A 300 -9.08 -1.43 31.34
CA LEU A 300 -9.36 -0.04 31.73
C LEU A 300 -10.68 0.09 32.50
N LEU A 301 -11.72 -0.67 32.10
CA LEU A 301 -12.99 -0.75 32.81
C LEU A 301 -12.88 -1.47 34.16
N LEU A 302 -12.08 -2.55 34.25
CA LEU A 302 -11.82 -3.19 35.54
C LEU A 302 -11.08 -2.25 36.51
N SER A 303 -10.14 -1.45 36.02
CA SER A 303 -9.36 -0.54 36.88
C SER A 303 -10.24 0.55 37.50
N THR A 304 -11.24 1.06 36.78
CA THR A 304 -12.15 2.10 37.27
C THR A 304 -13.13 1.55 38.30
N VAL A 305 -13.63 0.32 38.12
CA VAL A 305 -14.49 -0.34 39.09
C VAL A 305 -13.74 -0.62 40.40
N VAL A 306 -12.51 -1.13 40.33
CA VAL A 306 -11.65 -1.37 41.50
C VAL A 306 -11.30 -0.05 42.22
N TYR A 307 -11.02 1.02 41.49
CA TYR A 307 -10.75 2.33 42.08
C TYR A 307 -11.98 2.89 42.81
N GLN A 308 -13.17 2.79 42.23
CA GLN A 308 -14.40 3.25 42.89
C GLN A 308 -14.74 2.41 44.12
N THR A 309 -14.51 1.10 44.10
CA THR A 309 -14.73 0.26 45.29
C THR A 309 -13.75 0.59 46.40
N ALA A 310 -12.46 0.74 46.09
CA ALA A 310 -11.45 1.15 47.08
C ALA A 310 -11.72 2.54 47.65
N TYR A 311 -12.19 3.48 46.83
CA TYR A 311 -12.55 4.82 47.27
C TYR A 311 -13.77 4.82 48.21
N SER A 312 -14.76 3.96 47.95
CA SER A 312 -15.96 3.84 48.79
C SER A 312 -15.68 3.24 50.18
N LEU A 313 -14.69 2.34 50.29
CA LEU A 313 -14.28 1.72 51.55
C LEU A 313 -13.48 2.67 52.45
N ARG A 314 -12.81 3.67 51.87
CA ARG A 314 -12.02 4.66 52.62
C ARG A 314 -12.86 5.80 53.21
N ARG A 315 -14.14 5.88 52.84
CA ARG A 315 -15.06 6.96 53.24
C ARG A 315 -16.08 6.54 54.31
N ARG A 316 -15.92 5.36 54.89
CA ARG A 316 -16.58 4.93 56.13
C ARG A 316 -15.54 4.87 57.24
#